data_AF-A0A7S1RU40-F1
#
_entry.id   AF-A0A7S1RU40-F1
#
_cell.length_a   1.000
_cell.length_b   1.000
_cell.length_c   1.000
_cell.angle_alpha   90.00
_cell.angle_beta   90.00
_cell.angle_gamma   90.00
#
_symmetry.space_group_name_H-M   'P 1'
#
loop_
_entity.id
_entity.type
_entity.pdbx_description
1 polymer ?
#
loop_
_entity_poly.entity_id
_entity_poly.type
_entity_poly.pdbx_seq_one_letter_code
_entity_poly.pdbx_strand_id
1 'polypeptide(L)'
;HSTAGFKAVIYAMSICNHVTVIGFGPTCSGAVGGRYYSDDKRVTKVHHYNEELALLMRADEQGAKAMIPPEARMWLAAKKVTVALPECVDRQSAARLHQVFNRFGTAVNLVSEASFKAF
;
A
#
# COMPACT_ATOMS: atom_id res chain seq x y z
N HIS A 1 -10.11 7.75 6.55
CA HIS A 1 -9.28 8.99 6.39
C HIS A 1 -7.83 8.65 6.11
N SER A 2 -7.16 9.37 5.21
CA SER A 2 -5.74 9.12 4.94
C SER A 2 -4.79 9.69 5.99
N THR A 3 -3.67 9.02 6.23
CA THR A 3 -2.62 9.49 7.14
C THR A 3 -1.90 10.71 6.57
N ALA A 4 -1.35 11.53 7.46
CA ALA A 4 -0.50 12.64 7.06
C ALA A 4 0.72 12.16 6.23
N GLY A 5 1.29 11.00 6.59
CA GLY A 5 2.38 10.39 5.85
C GLY A 5 2.00 10.06 4.41
N PHE A 6 0.84 9.45 4.19
CA PHE A 6 0.39 9.11 2.84
C PHE A 6 0.13 10.37 2.00
N LYS A 7 -0.53 11.39 2.56
CA LYS A 7 -0.73 12.67 1.87
C LYS A 7 0.59 13.33 1.48
N ALA A 8 1.60 13.27 2.35
CA ALA A 8 2.94 13.80 2.06
C ALA A 8 3.60 13.04 0.90
N VAL A 9 3.42 11.71 0.81
CA VAL A 9 3.93 10.93 -0.33
C VAL A 9 3.22 11.31 -1.62
N ILE A 10 1.90 11.45 -1.62
CA ILE A 10 1.14 11.90 -2.81
C ILE A 10 1.62 13.27 -3.27
N TYR A 11 1.83 14.21 -2.33
CA TYR A 11 2.38 15.51 -2.65
C TYR A 11 3.81 15.42 -3.21
N ALA A 12 4.69 14.62 -2.61
CA ALA A 12 6.03 14.40 -3.14
C ALA A 12 5.98 13.82 -4.57
N MET A 13 5.04 12.92 -4.86
CA MET A 13 4.86 12.32 -6.18
C MET A 13 4.35 13.29 -7.24
N SER A 14 3.70 14.39 -6.87
CA SER A 14 3.25 15.41 -7.83
C SER A 14 4.35 16.38 -8.23
N ILE A 15 5.43 16.49 -7.44
CA ILE A 15 6.52 17.46 -7.67
C ILE A 15 7.87 16.82 -7.98
N CYS A 16 8.14 15.60 -7.49
CA CYS A 16 9.42 14.92 -7.66
C CYS A 16 9.35 13.85 -8.75
N ASN A 17 10.44 13.68 -9.52
CA ASN A 17 10.55 12.60 -10.51
C ASN A 17 10.79 11.22 -9.86
N HIS A 18 11.43 11.20 -8.69
CA HIS A 18 11.76 9.99 -7.93
C HIS A 18 11.43 10.23 -6.47
N VAL A 19 10.72 9.29 -5.84
CA VAL A 19 10.33 9.38 -4.43
C VAL A 19 10.74 8.10 -3.71
N THR A 20 11.58 8.22 -2.70
CA THR A 20 11.92 7.11 -1.80
C THR A 20 11.19 7.31 -0.47
N VAL A 21 10.36 6.36 -0.10
CA VAL A 21 9.58 6.36 1.14
C VAL A 21 10.30 5.49 2.17
N ILE A 22 10.63 6.06 3.32
CA ILE A 22 11.32 5.39 4.43
C ILE A 22 10.44 5.50 5.67
N GLY A 23 10.34 4.43 6.46
CA GLY A 23 9.57 4.43 7.70
C GLY A 23 8.05 4.34 7.50
N PHE A 24 7.61 4.00 6.28
CA PHE A 24 6.21 3.68 5.97
C PHE A 24 6.10 2.16 5.78
N GLY A 25 5.66 1.44 6.80
CA GLY A 25 5.67 -0.03 6.79
C GLY A 25 5.63 -0.65 8.18
N PRO A 26 5.72 -1.99 8.25
CA PRO A 26 5.91 -2.70 9.51
C PRO A 26 7.31 -2.46 10.09
N THR A 27 7.39 -2.57 11.40
CA THR A 27 8.65 -2.71 12.14
C THR A 27 9.18 -4.16 12.06
N CYS A 28 10.39 -4.43 12.58
CA CYS A 28 10.94 -5.79 12.63
C CYS A 28 10.09 -6.78 13.42
N SER A 29 9.23 -6.32 14.33
CA SER A 29 8.29 -7.18 15.06
C SER A 29 6.99 -7.44 14.30
N GLY A 30 6.89 -6.98 13.04
CA GLY A 30 5.66 -7.05 12.24
C GLY A 30 4.60 -6.02 12.62
N ALA A 31 4.84 -5.21 13.66
CA ALA A 31 3.92 -4.17 14.08
C ALA A 31 3.84 -3.05 13.03
N VAL A 32 2.63 -2.77 12.56
CA VAL A 32 2.32 -1.67 11.63
C VAL A 32 1.84 -0.44 12.40
N GLY A 33 2.17 0.75 11.89
CA GLY A 33 1.78 2.03 12.48
C GLY A 33 2.50 2.37 13.79
N GLY A 34 3.55 1.61 14.15
CA GLY A 34 4.48 1.97 15.22
C GLY A 34 5.34 3.16 14.81
N ARG A 35 5.72 4.01 15.77
CA ARG A 35 6.63 5.13 15.52
C ARG A 35 8.02 4.73 15.94
N TYR A 36 9.03 5.16 15.18
CA TYR A 36 10.43 4.84 15.48
C TYR A 36 10.93 5.43 16.81
N TYR A 37 10.25 6.45 17.35
CA TYR A 37 10.64 7.17 18.57
C TYR A 37 9.77 6.88 19.78
N SER A 38 8.68 6.12 19.63
CA SER A 38 7.73 5.89 20.74
C SER A 38 6.73 4.78 20.38
N ASP A 39 6.80 3.65 21.08
CA ASP A 39 5.91 2.50 20.85
C ASP A 39 4.48 2.71 21.39
N ASP A 40 4.30 3.64 22.33
CA ASP A 40 3.03 4.00 22.96
C ASP A 40 2.11 4.83 22.03
N LYS A 41 2.66 5.51 21.03
CA LYS A 41 1.92 6.39 20.11
C LYS A 41 1.66 5.74 18.76
N ARG A 42 0.93 4.63 18.73
CA ARG A 42 0.56 3.95 17.47
C ARG A 42 -0.38 4.81 16.65
N VAL A 43 -0.25 4.74 15.32
CA VAL A 43 -1.27 5.27 14.40
C VAL A 43 -2.58 4.54 14.69
N THR A 44 -3.61 5.27 15.10
CA THR A 44 -4.89 4.70 15.55
C THR A 44 -5.62 4.01 14.40
N LYS A 45 -6.50 3.05 14.73
CA LYS A 45 -7.33 2.29 13.78
C LYS A 45 -8.25 3.13 12.86
N VAL A 46 -8.35 4.44 13.11
CA VAL A 46 -9.17 5.37 12.29
C VAL A 46 -8.56 5.59 10.90
N HIS A 47 -7.29 5.24 10.71
CA HIS A 47 -6.59 5.37 9.45
C HIS A 47 -6.45 4.04 8.71
N HIS A 48 -6.61 4.09 7.39
CA HIS A 48 -6.43 2.95 6.49
C HIS A 48 -4.95 2.69 6.19
N TYR A 49 -4.10 2.68 7.22
CA TYR A 49 -2.64 2.61 7.06
C TYR A 49 -2.22 1.39 6.24
N ASN A 50 -2.87 0.24 6.45
CA ASN A 50 -2.57 -0.98 5.69
C ASN A 50 -2.87 -0.80 4.20
N GLU A 51 -4.02 -0.20 3.85
CA GLU A 51 -4.41 0.11 2.47
C GLU A 51 -3.45 1.12 1.83
N GLU A 52 -3.02 2.13 2.57
CA GLU A 52 -2.01 3.09 2.11
C GLU A 52 -0.67 2.40 1.82
N LEU A 53 -0.25 1.50 2.71
CA LEU A 53 0.96 0.71 2.50
C LEU A 53 0.82 -0.18 1.24
N ALA A 54 -0.38 -0.69 0.91
CA ALA A 54 -0.61 -1.41 -0.37
C ALA A 54 -0.20 -0.58 -1.55
N LEU A 55 -0.75 0.63 -1.52
CA LEU A 55 -0.77 1.52 -2.65
C LEU A 55 0.67 1.91 -2.95
N LEU A 56 1.45 2.14 -1.89
CA LEU A 56 2.89 2.39 -1.98
C LEU A 56 3.68 1.16 -2.44
N MET A 57 3.42 -0.04 -1.90
CA MET A 57 4.10 -1.27 -2.35
C MET A 57 3.80 -1.58 -3.83
N ARG A 58 2.56 -1.40 -4.26
CA ARG A 58 2.16 -1.53 -5.67
C ARG A 58 2.85 -0.48 -6.54
N ALA A 59 2.97 0.76 -6.06
CA ALA A 59 3.69 1.82 -6.77
C ALA A 59 5.19 1.53 -6.90
N ASP A 60 5.81 0.87 -5.92
CA ASP A 60 7.20 0.42 -5.98
C ASP A 60 7.40 -0.70 -7.00
N GLU A 61 6.50 -1.68 -7.02
CA GLU A 61 6.60 -2.84 -7.93
C GLU A 61 6.21 -2.52 -9.37
N GLN A 62 5.12 -1.76 -9.58
CA GLN A 62 4.48 -1.56 -10.88
C GLN A 62 4.64 -0.14 -11.41
N GLY A 63 5.33 0.72 -10.65
CA GLY A 63 5.52 2.13 -10.95
C GLY A 63 4.41 3.03 -10.43
N ALA A 64 4.73 4.31 -10.32
CA ALA A 64 3.92 5.33 -9.65
C ALA A 64 2.47 5.46 -10.21
N LYS A 65 2.29 5.17 -11.50
CA LYS A 65 0.99 5.23 -12.20
C LYS A 65 0.03 4.09 -11.80
N ALA A 66 0.54 3.00 -11.22
CA ALA A 66 -0.29 1.85 -10.80
C ALA A 66 -1.15 2.15 -9.56
N MET A 67 -0.77 3.17 -8.80
CA MET A 67 -1.49 3.62 -7.61
C MET A 67 -2.56 4.68 -7.91
N ILE A 68 -2.44 5.38 -9.03
CA ILE A 68 -3.21 6.58 -9.34
C ILE A 68 -4.21 6.27 -10.46
N PRO A 69 -5.50 6.61 -10.29
CA PRO A 69 -6.50 6.34 -11.30
C PRO A 69 -6.19 7.13 -12.58
N PRO A 70 -6.52 6.61 -13.78
CA PRO A 70 -6.11 7.17 -15.07
C PRO A 70 -6.31 8.69 -15.20
N GLU A 71 -7.45 9.18 -14.73
CA GLU A 71 -7.86 10.59 -14.73
C GLU A 71 -6.94 11.51 -13.91
N ALA A 72 -6.29 10.98 -12.87
CA ALA A 72 -5.41 11.76 -12.00
C ALA A 72 -3.93 11.64 -12.39
N ARG A 73 -3.56 10.80 -13.36
CA ARG A 73 -2.16 10.55 -13.74
C ARG A 73 -1.45 11.76 -14.32
N MET A 74 -2.19 12.73 -14.87
CA MET A 74 -1.60 13.96 -15.40
C MET A 74 -0.99 14.86 -14.32
N TRP A 75 -1.39 14.67 -13.06
CA TRP A 75 -0.87 15.41 -11.90
C TRP A 75 0.35 14.74 -11.26
N LEU A 76 0.84 13.65 -11.88
CA LEU A 76 1.94 12.86 -11.37
C LEU A 76 3.25 13.22 -12.07
N ALA A 77 4.21 13.79 -11.32
CA ALA A 77 5.57 13.97 -11.81
C ALA A 77 6.42 12.71 -11.62
N ALA A 78 6.14 11.94 -10.56
CA ALA A 78 6.94 10.77 -10.21
C ALA A 78 6.89 9.68 -11.28
N LYS A 79 8.09 9.31 -11.73
CA LYS A 79 8.33 8.17 -12.61
C LYS A 79 8.62 6.90 -11.81
N LYS A 80 9.27 7.05 -10.66
CA LYS A 80 9.65 5.95 -9.77
C LYS A 80 9.29 6.27 -8.33
N VAL A 81 8.67 5.30 -7.67
CA VAL A 81 8.48 5.27 -6.22
C VAL A 81 9.30 4.10 -5.71
N THR A 82 9.95 4.26 -4.56
CA THR A 82 10.65 3.17 -3.89
C THR A 82 10.27 3.12 -2.43
N VAL A 83 9.81 1.96 -1.96
CA VAL A 83 9.50 1.76 -0.54
C VAL A 83 10.66 1.02 0.10
N ALA A 84 11.39 1.73 0.96
CA ALA A 84 12.48 1.16 1.73
C ALA A 84 11.93 0.57 3.03
N LEU A 85 11.84 -0.76 3.08
CA LEU A 85 11.50 -1.50 4.28
C LEU A 85 12.77 -1.81 5.08
N PRO A 86 12.66 -2.01 6.41
CA PRO A 86 13.77 -2.50 7.22
C PRO A 86 14.27 -3.87 6.72
N GLU A 87 15.56 -4.15 6.86
CA GLU A 87 16.18 -5.41 6.36
C GLU A 87 15.56 -6.68 6.94
N CYS A 88 15.08 -6.62 8.18
CA CYS A 88 14.39 -7.69 8.90
C CYS A 88 12.98 -7.99 8.35
N VAL A 89 12.41 -7.13 7.50
CA VAL A 89 11.07 -7.28 6.94
C VAL A 89 11.18 -7.90 5.56
N ASP A 90 10.65 -9.11 5.43
CA ASP A 90 10.46 -9.73 4.12
C ASP A 90 9.44 -8.94 3.28
N ARG A 91 9.89 -8.47 2.11
CA ARG A 91 9.06 -7.73 1.15
C ARG A 91 7.82 -8.51 0.73
N GLN A 92 7.94 -9.83 0.54
CA GLN A 92 6.78 -10.64 0.13
C GLN A 92 5.73 -10.69 1.25
N SER A 93 6.16 -10.79 2.49
CA SER A 93 5.28 -10.78 3.66
C SER A 93 4.60 -9.42 3.85
N ALA A 94 5.32 -8.31 3.63
CA ALA A 94 4.75 -6.96 3.65
C ALA A 94 3.71 -6.74 2.54
N ALA A 95 3.94 -7.25 1.34
CA ALA A 95 2.98 -7.21 0.24
C ALA A 95 1.73 -8.08 0.50
N ARG A 96 1.88 -9.24 1.17
CA ARG A 96 0.77 -10.15 1.51
C ARG A 96 -0.19 -9.63 2.56
N LEU A 97 0.19 -8.64 3.37
CA LEU A 97 -0.74 -7.95 4.30
C LEU A 97 -2.00 -7.41 3.58
N HIS A 98 -1.94 -7.24 2.24
CA HIS A 98 -3.09 -6.88 1.40
C HIS A 98 -4.11 -7.96 1.14
N GLN A 99 -3.67 -9.20 0.98
CA GLN A 99 -4.56 -10.27 0.56
C GLN A 99 -5.50 -10.70 1.69
N VAL A 100 -5.10 -10.49 2.95
CA VAL A 100 -5.93 -10.84 4.11
C VAL A 100 -7.11 -9.89 4.26
N PHE A 101 -6.97 -8.60 3.95
CA PHE A 101 -8.08 -7.65 4.05
C PHE A 101 -9.13 -7.82 2.94
N ASN A 102 -8.72 -8.21 1.72
CA ASN A 102 -9.68 -8.61 0.68
C ASN A 102 -10.42 -9.93 0.99
N ARG A 103 -9.86 -10.80 1.85
CA ARG A 103 -10.51 -12.08 2.23
C ARG A 103 -11.61 -11.94 3.27
N PHE A 104 -11.63 -10.87 4.07
CA PHE A 104 -12.69 -10.64 5.06
C PHE A 104 -13.71 -9.56 4.65
N GLY A 105 -13.53 -8.95 3.47
CA GLY A 105 -14.45 -7.95 2.89
C GLY A 105 -15.35 -8.44 1.77
N THR A 106 -15.15 -9.64 1.22
CA THR A 106 -16.00 -10.20 0.15
C THR A 106 -16.16 -11.72 0.31
N ALA A 107 -17.17 -12.12 1.07
CA ALA A 107 -17.88 -13.37 0.79
C ALA A 107 -18.92 -13.08 -0.30
N VAL A 108 -18.49 -12.96 -1.57
CA VAL A 108 -19.41 -12.98 -2.71
C VAL A 108 -18.76 -13.81 -3.83
N ASN A 109 -19.40 -14.94 -4.11
CA ASN A 109 -19.29 -15.80 -5.28
C ASN A 109 -17.97 -16.55 -5.53
N LEU A 110 -17.80 -17.65 -4.79
CA LEU A 110 -17.19 -18.88 -5.30
C LEU A 110 -18.29 -19.93 -5.49
N VAL A 111 -19.11 -19.78 -6.53
CA VAL A 111 -19.87 -20.90 -7.10
C VAL A 111 -20.02 -20.69 -8.62
N SER A 112 -19.51 -21.68 -9.36
CA SER A 112 -19.91 -22.06 -10.73
C SER A 112 -19.45 -21.21 -11.92
N GLU A 113 -18.23 -21.50 -12.40
CA GLU A 113 -18.02 -21.73 -13.84
C GLU A 113 -17.46 -23.14 -14.04
N ALA A 114 -18.30 -24.12 -13.77
CA ALA A 114 -18.13 -25.48 -14.24
C ALA A 114 -19.44 -25.92 -14.91
N SER A 115 -19.73 -25.36 -16.08
CA SER A 115 -20.54 -25.97 -17.15
C SER A 115 -20.64 -25.02 -18.34
N PHE A 116 -19.57 -24.97 -19.13
CA PHE A 116 -19.69 -24.62 -20.54
C PHE A 116 -19.89 -25.94 -21.31
N LYS A 117 -21.14 -26.41 -21.39
CA LYS A 117 -21.58 -27.46 -22.31
C LYS A 117 -23.01 -27.15 -22.77
N ALA A 118 -23.07 -26.72 -24.02
CA ALA A 118 -24.04 -27.03 -25.07
C ALA A 118 -25.55 -27.04 -24.74
N PHE A 119 -26.27 -26.33 -25.61
CA PHE A 119 -27.72 -26.22 -25.86
C PHE A 119 -28.43 -25.06 -25.15
#